data_AF-A0A2V9NIL0-F1
#
_entry.id   AF-A0A2V9NIL0-F1
#
_cell.length_a   1.000
_cell.length_b   1.000
_cell.length_c   1.000
_cell.angle_alpha   90.00
_cell.angle_beta   90.00
_cell.angle_gamma   90.00
#
_symmetry.space_group_name_H-M   'P 1'
#
loop_
_entity.id
_entity.type
_entity.pdbx_description
1 polymer ?
#
loop_
_entity_poly.entity_id
_entity_poly.type
_entity_poly.pdbx_seq_one_letter_code
_entity_poly.pdbx_strand_id
1 'polypeptide(L)'
;MQRVLVYPDKILVEVNKSALRALIVGDPRAVSFQGHSDVLRLTLEARFKRCGGEMRLVVPPDLPCQVRPNPVPSLLKVIARARQWYEWVIAGKVWGGRSIAQRTGFDERHVSQILECAFLAPDIVEAILEGR
;
A
#
# COMPACT_ATOMS: atom_id res chain seq x y z
N MET A 1 -12.74 -26.40 -8.15
CA MET A 1 -11.37 -25.88 -8.34
C MET A 1 -11.45 -24.38 -8.62
N GLN A 2 -10.56 -23.59 -8.02
CA GLN A 2 -10.41 -22.16 -8.28
C GLN A 2 -9.04 -21.95 -8.92
N ARG A 3 -9.00 -21.33 -10.10
CA ARG A 3 -7.74 -21.05 -10.82
C ARG A 3 -7.69 -19.57 -11.18
N VAL A 4 -6.54 -18.95 -10.96
CA VAL A 4 -6.26 -17.57 -11.37
C VAL A 4 -5.18 -17.62 -12.43
N LEU A 5 -5.48 -17.10 -13.62
CA LEU A 5 -4.54 -16.92 -14.73
C LEU A 5 -4.23 -15.44 -14.85
N VAL A 6 -2.96 -15.10 -14.80
CA VAL A 6 -2.50 -13.71 -14.89
C VAL A 6 -1.79 -13.53 -16.24
N TYR A 7 -2.36 -12.69 -17.09
CA TYR A 7 -1.77 -12.23 -18.34
C TYR A 7 -1.21 -10.81 -18.18
N PRO A 8 -0.33 -10.34 -19.09
CA PRO A 8 0.22 -8.97 -19.07
C PRO A 8 -0.82 -7.84 -18.98
N ASP A 9 -1.99 -8.07 -19.55
CA ASP A 9 -3.06 -7.09 -19.80
C ASP A 9 -4.40 -7.44 -19.13
N LYS A 10 -4.53 -8.65 -18.57
CA LYS A 10 -5.78 -9.14 -17.99
C LYS A 10 -5.56 -10.23 -16.94
N ILE A 11 -6.45 -10.30 -15.97
CA ILE A 11 -6.55 -11.40 -15.02
C ILE A 11 -7.81 -12.19 -15.36
N LEU A 12 -7.68 -13.50 -15.50
CA LEU A 12 -8.78 -14.42 -15.73
C LEU A 12 -8.94 -15.29 -14.49
N VAL A 13 -10.07 -15.14 -13.81
CA VAL A 13 -10.44 -15.96 -12.65
C VAL A 13 -11.46 -16.99 -13.09
N GLU A 14 -11.10 -18.27 -12.97
CA GLU A 14 -12.01 -19.38 -13.20
C GLU A 14 -12.54 -19.86 -11.84
N VAL A 15 -13.84 -19.69 -11.63
CA VAL A 15 -14.53 -20.10 -10.40
C VAL A 15 -15.61 -21.11 -10.74
N ASN A 16 -15.71 -22.18 -9.97
CA ASN A 16 -16.81 -23.12 -10.11
C ASN A 16 -18.12 -22.48 -9.60
N LYS A 17 -19.16 -22.49 -10.45
CA LYS A 17 -20.39 -21.73 -10.22
C LYS A 17 -21.27 -22.35 -9.12
N SER A 18 -21.31 -23.69 -8.99
CA SER A 18 -22.01 -24.34 -7.87
C SER A 18 -21.33 -24.06 -6.51
N ALA A 19 -20.00 -24.13 -6.43
CA ALA A 19 -19.26 -23.78 -5.22
C ALA A 19 -19.45 -22.30 -4.83
N LEU A 20 -19.43 -21.38 -5.80
CA LEU A 20 -19.67 -19.95 -5.56
C LEU A 20 -21.10 -19.68 -5.06
N ARG A 21 -22.11 -20.36 -5.63
CA ARG A 21 -23.51 -20.25 -5.18
C ARG A 21 -23.68 -20.69 -3.73
N ALA A 22 -23.10 -21.84 -3.37
CA ALA A 22 -23.15 -22.33 -1.99
C ALA A 22 -22.53 -21.34 -1.00
N LEU A 23 -21.42 -20.69 -1.37
CA LEU A 23 -20.71 -19.75 -0.51
C LEU A 23 -21.42 -18.38 -0.36
N ILE A 24 -22.07 -17.89 -1.42
CA ILE A 24 -22.77 -16.59 -1.40
C ILE A 24 -24.16 -16.71 -0.77
N VAL A 25 -24.90 -17.77 -1.09
CA VAL A 25 -26.31 -17.94 -0.66
C VAL A 25 -26.39 -18.64 0.71
N GLY A 26 -25.34 -19.35 1.12
CA GLY A 26 -25.32 -20.11 2.38
C GLY A 26 -26.27 -21.32 2.39
N ASP A 27 -26.91 -21.64 1.26
CA ASP A 27 -27.83 -22.77 1.12
C ASP A 27 -27.15 -23.94 0.38
N PRO A 28 -26.86 -25.07 1.06
CA PRO A 28 -26.24 -26.25 0.46
C PRO A 28 -27.19 -27.04 -0.47
N ARG A 29 -28.46 -26.63 -0.64
CA ARG A 29 -29.44 -27.33 -1.52
C ARG A 29 -29.46 -26.82 -2.96
N ALA A 30 -28.71 -25.77 -3.31
CA ALA A 30 -28.64 -25.22 -4.67
C ALA A 30 -27.83 -26.07 -5.68
N VAL A 31 -27.46 -27.31 -5.30
CA VAL A 31 -26.53 -28.19 -6.05
C VAL A 31 -27.19 -28.89 -7.26
N SER A 32 -28.50 -28.74 -7.47
CA SER A 32 -29.25 -29.43 -8.53
C SER A 32 -29.46 -28.57 -9.78
N PHE A 33 -28.38 -28.13 -10.43
CA PHE A 33 -28.44 -27.69 -11.83
C PHE A 33 -27.31 -28.33 -12.64
N GLN A 34 -27.60 -29.50 -13.23
CA GLN A 34 -26.79 -30.13 -14.26
C GLN A 34 -26.99 -29.39 -15.58
N GLY A 35 -26.19 -28.36 -15.80
CA GLY A 35 -26.00 -27.72 -17.11
C GLY A 35 -24.51 -27.73 -17.44
N HIS A 36 -24.16 -28.29 -18.59
CA HIS A 36 -22.80 -28.43 -19.11
C HIS A 36 -21.92 -27.18 -18.89
N SER A 37 -20.71 -27.40 -18.33
CA SER A 37 -19.65 -26.41 -18.03
C SER A 37 -19.91 -25.45 -16.85
N ASP A 38 -19.79 -25.98 -15.62
CA ASP A 38 -20.01 -25.23 -14.37
C ASP A 38 -18.82 -24.35 -13.94
N VAL A 39 -18.18 -23.65 -14.88
CA VAL A 39 -17.05 -22.74 -14.63
C VAL A 39 -17.41 -21.34 -15.09
N LEU A 40 -17.51 -20.41 -14.15
CA LEU A 40 -17.63 -18.98 -14.40
C LEU A 40 -16.24 -18.41 -14.66
N ARG A 41 -16.05 -17.76 -15.82
CA ARG A 41 -14.82 -17.04 -16.15
C ARG A 41 -15.04 -15.54 -15.95
N LEU A 42 -14.30 -14.94 -15.03
CA LEU A 42 -14.29 -13.50 -14.79
C LEU A 42 -13.01 -12.93 -15.41
N THR A 43 -13.18 -12.06 -16.41
CA THR A 43 -12.06 -11.36 -17.04
C THR A 43 -12.01 -9.94 -16.49
N LEU A 44 -10.87 -9.57 -15.92
CA LEU A 44 -10.60 -8.25 -15.36
C LEU A 44 -9.46 -7.63 -16.15
N GLU A 45 -9.63 -6.42 -16.68
CA GLU A 45 -8.51 -5.68 -17.26
C GLU A 45 -7.53 -5.31 -16.15
N ALA A 46 -6.25 -5.61 -16.36
CA ALA A 46 -5.20 -5.35 -15.37
C ALA A 46 -3.92 -4.95 -16.09
N ARG A 47 -3.23 -3.93 -15.57
CA ARG A 47 -1.93 -3.52 -16.10
C ARG A 47 -0.86 -3.68 -15.03
N PHE A 48 0.27 -4.25 -15.42
CA PHE A 48 1.45 -4.25 -14.57
C PHE A 48 1.99 -2.82 -14.43
N LYS A 49 2.02 -2.33 -13.19
CA LYS A 49 2.72 -1.10 -12.82
C LYS A 49 3.96 -1.48 -12.01
N ARG A 50 5.11 -0.91 -12.37
CA ARG A 50 6.35 -1.11 -11.61
C ARG A 50 6.23 -0.38 -10.26
N CYS A 51 6.01 -1.13 -9.20
CA CYS A 51 6.03 -0.66 -7.82
C CYS A 51 7.37 -1.11 -7.23
N GLY A 52 8.26 -0.18 -6.88
CA GLY A 52 9.65 -0.49 -6.49
C GLY A 52 9.79 -1.72 -5.59
N GLY A 53 10.45 -2.77 -6.09
CA GLY A 53 10.79 -3.99 -5.37
C GLY A 53 9.65 -4.95 -4.98
N GLU A 54 8.40 -4.51 -4.94
CA GLU A 54 7.25 -5.29 -4.44
C GLU A 54 6.15 -5.43 -5.49
N MET A 55 5.58 -6.64 -5.63
CA MET A 55 4.40 -6.86 -6.48
C MET A 55 3.15 -6.33 -5.76
N ARG A 56 2.50 -5.30 -6.32
CA ARG A 56 1.27 -4.72 -5.78
C ARG A 56 0.12 -4.83 -6.78
N LEU A 57 -1.04 -5.31 -6.32
CA LEU A 57 -2.29 -5.25 -7.09
C LEU A 57 -2.84 -3.82 -6.99
N VAL A 58 -2.79 -3.07 -8.09
CA VAL A 58 -3.37 -1.73 -8.19
C VAL A 58 -4.76 -1.86 -8.79
N VAL A 59 -5.79 -1.60 -7.98
CA VAL A 59 -7.19 -1.63 -8.41
C VAL A 59 -7.56 -0.24 -8.97
N PRO A 60 -8.18 -0.14 -10.16
CA PRO A 60 -8.69 1.14 -10.67
C PRO A 60 -9.65 1.80 -9.68
N PRO A 61 -9.63 3.14 -9.55
CA PRO A 61 -10.42 3.87 -8.57
C PRO A 61 -11.95 3.78 -8.78
N ASP A 62 -12.39 3.31 -9.95
CA ASP A 62 -13.80 3.25 -10.35
C ASP A 62 -14.57 2.08 -9.71
N LEU A 63 -13.89 1.24 -8.91
CA LEU A 63 -14.54 0.19 -8.12
C LEU A 63 -14.85 0.72 -6.71
N PRO A 64 -16.08 0.52 -6.18
CA PRO A 64 -16.47 1.00 -4.85
C PRO A 64 -15.67 0.38 -3.69
N CYS A 65 -14.81 -0.60 -3.96
CA CYS A 65 -13.75 -1.04 -3.06
C CYS A 65 -12.57 -0.05 -3.12
N GLN A 66 -12.73 1.11 -2.49
CA GLN A 66 -11.63 2.06 -2.27
C GLN A 66 -10.57 1.41 -1.39
N VAL A 67 -9.58 0.77 -2.01
CA VAL A 67 -8.33 0.41 -1.33
C VAL A 67 -7.64 1.73 -1.04
N ARG A 68 -7.79 2.26 0.18
CA ARG A 68 -7.06 3.44 0.62
C ARG A 68 -5.57 3.20 0.35
N PRO A 69 -4.86 4.09 -0.36
CA PRO A 69 -3.45 3.91 -0.56
C PRO A 69 -2.77 3.89 0.82
N ASN A 70 -2.05 2.79 1.11
CA ASN A 70 -1.37 2.67 2.39
C ASN A 70 -0.24 3.70 2.45
N PRO A 71 -0.12 4.47 3.55
CA PRO A 71 0.99 5.40 3.71
C PRO A 71 2.31 4.66 3.67
N VAL A 72 3.32 5.27 3.04
CA VAL A 72 4.63 4.66 2.86
C VAL A 72 5.37 4.68 4.21
N PRO A 73 5.65 3.53 4.86
CA PRO A 73 6.17 3.53 6.24
C PRO A 73 7.56 4.17 6.38
N SER A 74 8.37 4.17 5.31
CA SER A 74 9.67 4.84 5.30
C SER A 74 9.54 6.36 5.35
N LEU A 75 8.56 6.95 4.64
CA LEU A 75 8.30 8.40 4.70
C LEU A 75 7.85 8.83 6.09
N LEU A 76 6.95 8.05 6.71
CA LEU A 76 6.50 8.32 8.08
C LEU A 76 7.68 8.30 9.08
N LYS A 77 8.58 7.33 8.94
CA LYS A 77 9.79 7.26 9.78
C LYS A 77 10.70 8.47 9.61
N VAL A 78 10.85 8.98 8.39
CA VAL A 78 11.67 10.17 8.12
C VAL A 78 11.05 11.39 8.79
N ILE A 79 9.74 11.63 8.62
CA ILE A 79 9.05 12.77 9.25
C ILE A 79 9.14 12.68 10.78
N ALA A 80 8.92 11.50 11.35
CA ALA A 80 9.01 11.28 12.79
C ALA A 80 10.42 11.57 13.33
N ARG A 81 11.48 11.10 12.64
CA ARG A 81 12.87 11.40 13.01
C ARG A 81 13.18 12.88 12.91
N ALA A 82 12.75 13.53 11.83
CA ALA A 82 12.97 14.94 11.60
C ALA A 82 12.42 15.78 12.75
N ARG A 83 11.15 15.53 13.14
CA ARG A 83 10.53 16.20 14.29
C ARG A 83 11.24 15.87 15.60
N GLN A 84 11.59 14.61 15.84
CA GLN A 84 12.32 14.23 17.05
C GLN A 84 13.67 14.95 17.19
N TRP A 85 14.43 15.07 16.09
CA TRP A 85 15.71 15.76 16.10
C TRP A 85 15.55 17.26 16.28
N TYR A 86 14.53 17.86 15.66
CA TYR A 86 14.18 19.26 15.88
C TYR A 86 13.84 19.54 17.35
N GLU A 87 13.06 18.66 18.00
CA GLU A 87 12.78 18.75 19.44
C GLU A 87 14.05 18.65 20.30
N TRP A 88 15.04 17.84 19.90
CA TRP A 88 16.32 17.80 20.62
C TRP A 88 17.09 19.12 20.53
N VAL A 89 17.03 19.78 19.37
CA VAL A 89 17.66 21.09 19.16
C VAL A 89 16.97 22.15 20.03
N ILE A 90 15.64 22.21 20.02
CA ILE A 90 14.88 23.16 20.85
C ILE A 90 15.12 22.91 22.34
N ALA A 91 15.15 21.64 22.77
CA ALA A 91 15.41 21.27 24.15
C ALA A 91 16.88 21.46 24.58
N GLY A 92 17.76 21.95 23.71
CA GLY A 92 19.20 22.12 24.01
C GLY A 92 19.95 20.80 24.25
N LYS A 93 19.37 19.65 23.86
CA LYS A 93 19.98 18.31 24.03
C LYS A 93 21.09 18.07 23.02
N VAL A 94 21.08 18.81 21.91
CA VAL A 94 22.06 18.77 20.81
C VAL A 94 22.28 20.21 20.32
N TRP A 95 23.46 20.49 19.80
CA TRP A 95 23.92 21.84 19.44
C TRP A 95 23.76 22.16 17.94
N GLY A 96 23.20 21.22 17.15
CA GLY A 96 22.98 21.37 15.71
C GLY A 96 23.22 20.09 14.92
N GLY A 97 23.21 20.18 13.59
CA GLY A 97 23.28 19.04 12.66
C GLY A 97 24.49 18.12 12.90
N ARG A 98 25.68 18.67 13.15
CA ARG A 98 26.88 17.90 13.46
C ARG A 98 26.74 17.05 14.73
N SER A 99 26.17 17.60 15.79
CA SER A 99 25.96 16.86 17.03
C SER A 99 24.88 15.77 16.90
N ILE A 100 23.89 15.98 16.03
CA ILE A 100 22.92 14.95 15.67
C ILE A 100 23.61 13.83 14.89
N ALA A 101 24.41 14.17 13.87
CA ALA A 101 25.19 13.22 13.08
C ALA A 101 26.06 12.31 13.97
N GLN A 102 26.81 12.90 14.90
CA GLN A 102 27.61 12.15 15.88
C GLN A 102 26.76 11.25 16.77
N ARG A 103 25.59 11.71 17.22
CA ARG A 103 24.69 10.95 18.09
C ARG A 103 23.98 9.79 17.39
N THR A 104 23.65 9.94 16.11
CA THR A 104 22.87 8.95 15.35
C THR A 104 23.72 8.07 14.43
N GLY A 105 24.98 8.42 14.21
CA GLY A 105 25.88 7.73 13.27
C GLY A 105 25.58 8.01 11.80
N PHE A 106 24.76 9.03 11.50
CA PHE A 106 24.49 9.47 10.13
C PHE A 106 25.47 10.57 9.73
N ASP A 107 25.71 10.74 8.43
CA ASP A 107 26.51 11.87 7.95
C ASP A 107 25.73 13.20 8.03
N GLU A 108 26.44 14.33 8.06
CA GLU A 108 25.85 15.67 8.19
C GLU A 108 24.89 16.03 7.03
N ARG A 109 25.15 15.52 5.82
CA ARG A 109 24.29 15.76 4.66
C ARG A 109 22.96 15.03 4.82
N HIS A 110 22.99 13.77 5.24
CA HIS A 110 21.80 12.97 5.50
C HIS A 110 20.99 13.55 6.65
N VAL A 111 21.66 14.02 7.70
CA VAL A 111 21.00 14.72 8.81
C VAL A 111 20.29 15.98 8.34
N SER A 112 20.95 16.79 7.50
CA SER A 112 20.36 18.02 6.96
C SER A 112 19.10 17.72 6.12
N GLN A 113 19.18 16.73 5.22
CA GLN A 113 18.03 16.31 4.39
C GLN A 113 16.84 15.83 5.22
N ILE A 114 17.09 15.07 6.28
CA ILE A 114 16.01 14.62 7.17
C ILE A 114 15.47 15.79 7.97
N LEU A 115 16.31 16.69 8.50
CA LEU A 115 15.84 17.86 9.27
C LEU A 115 14.93 18.78 8.46
N GLU A 116 15.16 18.93 7.15
CA GLU A 116 14.26 19.68 6.26
C GLU A 116 12.82 19.14 6.31
N CYS A 117 12.65 17.83 6.49
CA CYS A 117 11.32 17.20 6.60
C CYS A 117 10.57 17.59 7.88
N ALA A 118 11.22 18.18 8.89
CA ALA A 118 10.55 18.68 10.09
C ALA A 118 9.69 19.92 9.78
N PHE A 119 10.03 20.65 8.71
CA PHE A 119 9.41 21.91 8.31
C PHE A 119 8.43 21.75 7.14
N LEU A 120 8.03 20.51 6.82
CA LEU A 120 6.97 20.26 5.84
C LEU A 120 5.67 20.92 6.28
N ALA A 121 4.96 21.49 5.30
CA ALA A 121 3.66 22.08 5.53
C ALA A 121 2.63 21.01 5.98
N PRO A 122 1.64 21.37 6.82
CA PRO A 122 0.69 20.41 7.39
C PRO A 122 -0.09 19.60 6.34
N ASP A 123 -0.49 20.24 5.25
CA ASP A 123 -1.19 19.63 4.11
C ASP A 123 -0.35 18.53 3.43
N ILE A 124 0.97 18.74 3.31
CA ILE A 124 1.89 17.72 2.78
C ILE A 124 1.99 16.53 3.75
N VAL A 125 2.08 16.79 5.05
CA VAL A 125 2.14 15.72 6.07
C VAL A 125 0.83 14.92 6.09
N GLU A 126 -0.32 15.59 5.97
CA GLU A 126 -1.64 14.96 5.85
C GLU A 126 -1.74 14.09 4.59
N ALA A 127 -1.32 14.61 3.43
CA ALA A 127 -1.29 13.85 2.19
C ALA A 127 -0.44 12.57 2.30
N ILE A 128 0.73 12.65 2.94
CA ILE A 128 1.61 11.50 3.17
C ILE A 128 0.97 10.46 4.11
N LEU A 129 0.27 10.91 5.16
CA LEU A 129 -0.48 10.04 6.08
C LEU A 129 -1.64 9.32 5.37
N GLU A 130 -2.24 9.98 4.37
CA GLU A 130 -3.29 9.42 3.52
C GLU A 130 -2.76 8.59 2.34
N GLY A 131 -1.44 8.52 2.16
CA GLY A 131 -0.80 7.77 1.06
C GLY A 131 -0.95 8.40 -0.32
N ARG A 132 -1.13 9.73 -0.40
CA ARG A 132 -1.23 10.51 -1.64
C ARG A 132 0.12 11.08 -2.08
#